data_AF-A0A3R7J7T1-F1
#
_entry.id   AF-A0A3R7J7T1-F1
#
_cell.length_a   1.000
_cell.length_b   1.000
_cell.length_c   1.000
_cell.angle_alpha   90.00
_cell.angle_beta   90.00
_cell.angle_gamma   90.00
#
_symmetry.space_group_name_H-M   'P 1'
#
loop_
_entity.id
_entity.type
_entity.pdbx_description
1 polymer ?
#
loop_
_entity_poly.entity_id
_entity_poly.type
_entity_poly.pdbx_seq_one_letter_code
_entity_poly.pdbx_strand_id
1 'polypeptide(L)'
;MGFTKEDAEASVKELGDNDPDACMVWIISKIEERQFNDDINRASIQSEQSKRDEEKRVKKQEKETLTHAKAFVKLFPTSYILSPESSASRLKRTLDSATGHVDAETYLREILAKLLKLEGQAIKWYKVAAKSYMLELATRLETSLGTHDVLTCCARVSAGTASSTSCAFVQTLVQEQKALSKALFEMPSNQGGVPVVFLECDEAMQFSLDDDGFEVVDLADK
;
A
#
# COMPACT_ATOMS: atom_id res chain seq x y z
N MET A 1 -3.49 -48.42 -32.85
CA MET A 1 -3.45 -47.97 -31.44
C MET A 1 -3.50 -46.44 -31.28
N GLY A 2 -3.48 -45.66 -32.37
CA GLY A 2 -3.86 -44.23 -32.32
C GLY A 2 -2.79 -43.26 -31.82
N PHE A 3 -1.66 -43.75 -31.30
CA PHE A 3 -0.52 -42.93 -30.88
C PHE A 3 0.24 -42.34 -32.07
N THR A 4 0.89 -41.20 -31.84
CA THR A 4 1.73 -40.57 -32.86
C THR A 4 2.98 -41.43 -33.13
N LYS A 5 3.52 -41.31 -34.34
CA LYS A 5 4.76 -42.01 -34.72
C LYS A 5 5.93 -41.59 -33.84
N GLU A 6 5.99 -40.32 -33.47
CA GLU A 6 7.02 -39.73 -32.62
C GLU A 6 7.02 -40.34 -31.22
N ASP A 7 5.84 -40.51 -30.61
CA ASP A 7 5.71 -41.12 -29.29
C ASP A 7 6.10 -42.60 -29.30
N ALA A 8 5.76 -43.32 -30.38
CA ALA A 8 6.11 -44.73 -30.56
C ALA A 8 7.62 -44.94 -30.77
N GLU A 9 8.28 -44.08 -31.56
CA GLU A 9 9.73 -44.14 -31.73
C GLU A 9 10.47 -43.78 -30.44
N ALA A 10 9.94 -42.82 -29.66
CA ALA A 10 10.50 -42.46 -28.36
C ALA A 10 10.35 -43.59 -27.33
N SER A 11 9.21 -44.28 -27.29
CA SER A 11 9.01 -45.38 -26.33
C SER A 11 9.94 -46.56 -26.60
N VAL A 12 10.12 -46.94 -27.86
CA VAL A 12 11.03 -48.03 -28.26
C VAL A 12 12.48 -47.66 -27.96
N LYS A 13 12.84 -46.38 -28.08
CA LYS A 13 14.18 -45.90 -27.72
C LYS A 13 14.45 -46.01 -26.22
N GLU A 14 13.45 -45.76 -25.37
CA GLU A 14 13.60 -45.78 -23.90
C GLU A 14 13.45 -47.17 -23.29
N LEU A 15 12.55 -48.02 -23.83
CA LEU A 15 12.21 -49.33 -23.26
C LEU A 15 12.68 -50.53 -24.10
N GLY A 16 13.11 -50.31 -25.34
CA GLY A 16 13.44 -51.36 -26.30
C GLY A 16 12.22 -51.95 -27.02
N ASP A 17 12.47 -52.74 -28.07
CA ASP A 17 11.43 -53.34 -28.94
C ASP A 17 10.84 -54.66 -28.38
N ASN A 18 11.33 -55.11 -27.23
CA ASN A 18 11.01 -56.45 -26.73
C ASN A 18 9.66 -56.53 -25.98
N ASP A 19 9.05 -55.39 -25.64
CA ASP A 19 7.77 -55.34 -24.91
C ASP A 19 6.86 -54.20 -25.42
N PRO A 20 5.95 -54.52 -26.35
CA PRO A 20 4.99 -53.56 -26.89
C PRO A 20 4.01 -53.00 -25.84
N ASP A 21 3.65 -53.78 -24.82
CA ASP A 21 2.70 -53.35 -23.78
C ASP A 21 3.37 -52.35 -22.83
N ALA A 22 4.64 -52.57 -22.47
CA ALA A 22 5.43 -51.60 -21.71
C ALA A 22 5.61 -50.28 -22.48
N CYS A 23 5.86 -50.34 -23.79
CA CYS A 23 5.93 -49.16 -24.65
C CYS A 23 4.60 -48.36 -24.65
N MET A 24 3.46 -49.05 -24.71
CA MET A 24 2.15 -48.38 -24.66
C MET A 24 1.91 -47.65 -23.33
N VAL A 25 2.19 -48.30 -22.20
CA VAL A 25 2.02 -47.69 -20.87
C VAL A 25 2.90 -46.44 -20.73
N TRP A 26 4.12 -46.48 -21.26
CA TRP A 26 5.02 -45.33 -21.26
C TRP A 26 4.48 -44.17 -22.09
N ILE A 27 3.97 -44.44 -23.30
CA ILE A 27 3.37 -43.41 -24.16
C ILE A 27 2.19 -42.74 -23.46
N ILE A 28 1.29 -43.53 -22.87
CA ILE A 28 0.14 -43.01 -22.13
C ILE A 28 0.62 -42.13 -20.97
N SER A 29 1.57 -42.60 -20.18
CA SER A 29 2.14 -41.84 -19.06
C SER A 29 2.75 -40.50 -19.51
N LYS A 30 3.44 -40.47 -20.65
CA LYS A 30 4.02 -39.24 -21.21
C LYS A 30 3.00 -38.30 -21.83
N ILE A 31 1.89 -38.81 -22.34
CA ILE A 31 0.78 -37.97 -22.80
C ILE A 31 0.09 -37.33 -21.60
N GLU A 32 -0.20 -38.11 -20.55
CA GLU A 32 -0.79 -37.61 -19.31
C GLU A 32 0.11 -36.57 -18.63
N GLU A 33 1.42 -36.81 -18.56
CA GLU A 33 2.39 -35.85 -17.99
C GLU A 33 2.41 -34.53 -18.78
N ARG A 34 2.37 -34.58 -20.12
CA ARG A 34 2.29 -33.38 -20.96
C ARG A 34 0.97 -32.63 -20.74
N GLN A 35 -0.16 -33.33 -20.74
CA GLN A 35 -1.48 -32.74 -20.48
C GLN A 35 -1.54 -32.09 -19.09
N PHE A 36 -1.03 -32.77 -18.07
CA PHE A 36 -0.98 -32.25 -16.71
C PHE A 36 -0.14 -30.96 -16.62
N ASN A 37 1.04 -30.95 -17.26
CA ASN A 37 1.89 -29.75 -17.28
C ASN A 37 1.24 -28.59 -18.05
N ASP A 38 0.56 -28.88 -19.16
CA ASP A 38 -0.17 -27.87 -19.93
C ASP A 38 -1.34 -27.29 -19.14
N ASP A 39 -2.09 -28.13 -18.42
CA ASP A 39 -3.18 -27.71 -17.55
C ASP A 39 -2.68 -26.83 -16.39
N ILE A 40 -1.54 -27.18 -15.76
CA ILE A 40 -0.90 -26.34 -14.75
C ILE A 40 -0.51 -24.99 -15.32
N ASN A 41 0.14 -24.95 -16.48
CA ASN A 41 0.58 -23.72 -17.11
C ASN A 41 -0.62 -22.83 -17.47
N ARG A 42 -1.69 -23.44 -18.01
CA ARG A 42 -2.92 -22.73 -18.34
C ARG A 42 -3.61 -22.17 -17.11
N ALA A 43 -3.72 -22.96 -16.03
CA ALA A 43 -4.31 -22.52 -14.78
C ALA A 43 -3.49 -21.38 -14.15
N SER A 44 -2.16 -21.45 -14.21
CA SER A 44 -1.27 -20.39 -13.71
C SER A 44 -1.48 -19.08 -14.46
N ILE A 45 -1.50 -19.11 -15.80
CA ILE A 45 -1.73 -17.92 -16.63
C ILE A 45 -3.12 -17.33 -16.36
N GLN A 46 -4.15 -18.17 -16.30
CA GLN A 46 -5.52 -17.72 -16.03
C GLN A 46 -5.65 -17.11 -14.63
N SER A 47 -4.99 -17.69 -13.63
CA SER A 47 -4.96 -17.16 -12.27
C SER A 47 -4.31 -15.79 -12.21
N GLU A 48 -3.18 -15.60 -12.89
CA GLU A 48 -2.51 -14.30 -12.96
C GLU A 48 -3.34 -13.25 -13.71
N GLN A 49 -3.94 -13.63 -14.85
CA GLN A 49 -4.84 -12.74 -15.60
C GLN A 49 -6.05 -12.34 -14.77
N SER A 50 -6.69 -13.29 -14.10
CA SER A 50 -7.83 -13.04 -13.22
C SER A 50 -7.47 -12.09 -12.07
N LYS A 51 -6.29 -12.26 -11.45
CA LYS A 51 -5.81 -11.34 -10.40
C LYS A 51 -5.62 -9.92 -10.94
N ARG A 52 -4.97 -9.78 -12.10
CA ARG A 52 -4.75 -8.46 -12.74
C ARG A 52 -6.05 -7.78 -13.13
N ASP A 53 -7.02 -8.52 -13.64
CA ASP A 53 -8.31 -7.95 -14.04
C ASP A 53 -9.15 -7.55 -12.83
N GLU A 54 -9.13 -8.34 -11.75
CA GLU A 54 -9.77 -7.96 -10.49
C GLU A 54 -9.11 -6.70 -9.89
N GLU A 55 -7.79 -6.61 -9.88
CA GLU A 55 -7.08 -5.40 -9.44
C GLU A 55 -7.49 -4.14 -10.24
N LYS A 56 -7.63 -4.27 -11.56
CA LYS A 56 -8.11 -3.15 -12.41
C LYS A 56 -9.54 -2.78 -12.07
N ARG A 57 -10.42 -3.75 -11.84
CA ARG A 57 -11.83 -3.50 -11.47
C ARG A 57 -11.94 -2.82 -10.13
N VAL A 58 -11.22 -3.30 -9.11
CA VAL A 58 -11.18 -2.70 -7.77
C VAL A 58 -10.65 -1.27 -7.86
N LYS A 59 -9.52 -1.03 -8.56
CA LYS A 59 -8.98 0.32 -8.76
C LYS A 59 -9.97 1.27 -9.44
N LYS A 60 -10.72 0.76 -10.44
CA LYS A 60 -11.75 1.56 -11.13
C LYS A 60 -12.90 1.91 -10.19
N GLN A 61 -13.43 0.94 -9.44
CA GLN A 61 -14.50 1.16 -8.46
C GLN A 61 -14.08 2.12 -7.35
N GLU A 62 -12.85 2.00 -6.85
CA GLU A 62 -12.28 2.93 -5.87
C GLU A 62 -12.17 4.35 -6.43
N LYS A 63 -11.74 4.50 -7.69
CA LYS A 63 -11.69 5.81 -8.34
C LYS A 63 -13.09 6.40 -8.48
N GLU A 64 -14.08 5.61 -8.89
CA GLU A 64 -15.49 6.03 -9.03
C GLU A 64 -16.12 6.42 -7.68
N THR A 65 -15.86 5.68 -6.61
CA THR A 65 -16.33 6.06 -5.27
C THR A 65 -15.66 7.34 -4.79
N LEU A 66 -14.36 7.51 -5.05
CA LEU A 66 -13.66 8.74 -4.74
C LEU A 66 -14.14 9.92 -5.58
N THR A 67 -14.54 9.74 -6.83
CA THR A 67 -15.02 10.83 -7.69
C THR A 67 -16.44 11.27 -7.31
N HIS A 68 -17.33 10.34 -6.99
CA HIS A 68 -18.74 10.65 -6.73
C HIS A 68 -19.05 11.03 -5.27
N ALA A 69 -18.09 10.88 -4.35
CA ALA A 69 -18.31 11.23 -2.95
C ALA A 69 -18.45 12.75 -2.73
N LYS A 70 -19.67 13.24 -2.47
CA LYS A 70 -19.89 14.65 -2.09
C LYS A 70 -19.29 15.01 -0.73
N ALA A 71 -19.16 14.03 0.17
CA ALA A 71 -18.58 14.20 1.50
C ALA A 71 -17.31 13.35 1.60
N PHE A 72 -16.18 13.91 1.15
CA PHE A 72 -14.88 13.24 1.07
C PHE A 72 -14.43 12.63 2.41
N VAL A 73 -14.63 13.36 3.51
CA VAL A 73 -14.28 12.95 4.88
C VAL A 73 -15.03 11.69 5.33
N LYS A 74 -16.25 11.44 4.84
CA LYS A 74 -17.02 10.23 5.19
C LYS A 74 -16.42 8.94 4.65
N LEU A 75 -15.53 9.01 3.67
CA LEU A 75 -14.83 7.83 3.14
C LEU A 75 -13.76 7.31 4.09
N PHE A 76 -13.35 8.09 5.09
CA PHE A 76 -12.23 7.78 5.98
C PHE A 76 -12.66 7.86 7.47
N PRO A 77 -13.62 7.04 7.92
CA PRO A 77 -14.21 7.16 9.25
C PRO A 77 -13.23 6.85 10.40
N THR A 78 -12.14 6.16 10.12
CA THR A 78 -11.12 5.77 11.10
C THR A 78 -9.92 6.70 11.13
N SER A 79 -9.92 7.80 10.37
CA SER A 79 -8.78 8.72 10.29
C SER A 79 -8.54 9.44 11.63
N TYR A 80 -7.31 9.37 12.14
CA TYR A 80 -6.86 10.17 13.27
C TYR A 80 -6.71 11.64 12.89
N ILE A 81 -6.27 11.95 11.67
CA ILE A 81 -6.18 13.33 11.12
C ILE A 81 -7.55 14.01 11.17
N LEU A 82 -8.62 13.30 10.82
CA LEU A 82 -9.99 13.80 10.77
C LEU A 82 -10.75 13.63 12.10
N SER A 83 -10.15 12.97 13.09
CA SER A 83 -10.79 12.68 14.37
C SER A 83 -11.02 13.94 15.22
N PRO A 84 -11.88 13.87 16.25
CA PRO A 84 -12.04 14.94 17.23
C PRO A 84 -10.75 15.26 18.01
N GLU A 85 -9.87 14.26 18.18
CA GLU A 85 -8.61 14.39 18.91
C GLU A 85 -7.57 15.24 18.17
N SER A 86 -7.71 15.35 16.84
CA SER A 86 -6.89 16.24 16.02
C SER A 86 -7.21 17.70 16.32
N SER A 87 -6.18 18.47 16.67
CA SER A 87 -6.26 19.93 16.83
C SER A 87 -6.45 20.67 15.48
N ALA A 88 -6.34 19.95 14.35
CA ALA A 88 -6.39 20.48 12.99
C ALA A 88 -7.79 20.92 12.52
N SER A 89 -8.42 21.84 13.26
CA SER A 89 -9.81 22.25 13.06
C SER A 89 -10.07 22.95 11.71
N ARG A 90 -9.13 23.78 11.23
CA ARG A 90 -9.26 24.45 9.94
C ARG A 90 -9.10 23.46 8.80
N LEU A 91 -8.11 22.56 8.91
CA LEU A 91 -7.89 21.52 7.92
C LEU A 91 -9.15 20.65 7.76
N LYS A 92 -9.74 20.19 8.87
CA LYS A 92 -11.00 19.44 8.86
C LYS A 92 -12.12 20.20 8.17
N ARG A 93 -12.34 21.47 8.54
CA ARG A 93 -13.37 22.32 7.91
C ARG A 93 -13.13 22.51 6.41
N THR A 94 -11.89 22.75 6.01
CA THR A 94 -11.51 22.90 4.61
C THR A 94 -11.71 21.59 3.84
N LEU A 95 -11.42 20.44 4.45
CA LEU A 95 -11.66 19.14 3.81
C LEU A 95 -13.15 18.79 3.70
N ASP A 96 -13.95 19.15 4.70
CA ASP A 96 -15.40 18.97 4.64
C ASP A 96 -16.07 19.91 3.63
N SER A 97 -15.64 21.16 3.57
CA SER A 97 -16.26 22.20 2.73
C SER A 97 -15.66 22.29 1.34
N ALA A 98 -14.35 22.39 1.18
CA ALA A 98 -13.71 22.66 -0.10
C ALA A 98 -13.68 21.41 -1.00
N THR A 99 -13.33 20.24 -0.45
CA THR A 99 -13.18 19.02 -1.28
C THR A 99 -14.50 18.51 -1.88
N GLY A 100 -15.65 18.90 -1.33
CA GLY A 100 -16.95 18.64 -1.94
C GLY A 100 -17.27 19.53 -3.17
N HIS A 101 -16.59 20.67 -3.30
CA HIS A 101 -16.77 21.65 -4.39
C HIS A 101 -15.64 21.61 -5.43
N VAL A 102 -14.55 20.92 -5.12
CA VAL A 102 -13.43 20.69 -6.05
C VAL A 102 -13.76 19.50 -6.94
N ASP A 103 -13.42 19.62 -8.22
CA ASP A 103 -13.63 18.56 -9.19
C ASP A 103 -12.96 17.24 -8.73
N ALA A 104 -13.66 16.15 -9.02
CA ALA A 104 -13.29 14.81 -8.64
C ALA A 104 -11.92 14.37 -9.16
N GLU A 105 -11.48 14.92 -10.30
CA GLU A 105 -10.23 14.56 -10.96
C GLU A 105 -9.07 15.49 -10.63
N THR A 106 -9.25 16.40 -9.66
CA THR A 106 -8.14 17.25 -9.23
C THR A 106 -7.05 16.48 -8.50
N TYR A 107 -5.82 16.89 -8.75
CA TYR A 107 -4.63 16.33 -8.13
C TYR A 107 -4.65 16.44 -6.60
N LEU A 108 -5.23 17.52 -6.06
CA LEU A 108 -5.40 17.72 -4.62
C LEU A 108 -6.21 16.58 -3.99
N ARG A 109 -7.36 16.24 -4.58
CA ARG A 109 -8.24 15.18 -4.08
C ARG A 109 -7.57 13.82 -4.17
N GLU A 110 -6.80 13.58 -5.25
CA GLU A 110 -6.02 12.36 -5.42
C GLU A 110 -4.95 12.20 -4.33
N ILE A 111 -4.15 13.23 -4.06
CA ILE A 111 -3.09 13.17 -3.04
C ILE A 111 -3.69 13.00 -1.65
N LEU A 112 -4.73 13.76 -1.31
CA LEU A 112 -5.41 13.63 -0.02
C LEU A 112 -5.98 12.22 0.16
N ALA A 113 -6.58 11.65 -0.88
CA ALA A 113 -7.09 10.28 -0.82
C ALA A 113 -5.97 9.26 -0.61
N LYS A 114 -4.81 9.44 -1.29
CA LYS A 114 -3.63 8.60 -1.08
C LYS A 114 -3.09 8.71 0.34
N LEU A 115 -2.99 9.92 0.88
CA LEU A 115 -2.52 10.16 2.24
C LEU A 115 -3.45 9.49 3.27
N LEU A 116 -4.76 9.68 3.16
CA LEU A 116 -5.73 9.08 4.09
C LEU A 116 -5.82 7.55 3.93
N LYS A 117 -5.58 7.00 2.73
CA LYS A 117 -5.42 5.55 2.54
C LYS A 117 -4.17 5.01 3.24
N LEU A 118 -3.04 5.71 3.15
CA LEU A 118 -1.81 5.35 3.87
C LEU A 118 -2.02 5.44 5.39
N GLU A 119 -2.71 6.47 5.87
CA GLU A 119 -3.12 6.55 7.26
C GLU A 119 -3.97 5.33 7.66
N GLY A 120 -4.98 4.96 6.88
CA GLY A 120 -5.79 3.77 7.14
C GLY A 120 -4.95 2.48 7.23
N GLN A 121 -3.91 2.35 6.42
CA GLN A 121 -2.94 1.25 6.51
C GLN A 121 -2.09 1.33 7.77
N ALA A 122 -1.58 2.51 8.12
CA ALA A 122 -0.81 2.74 9.33
C ALA A 122 -1.62 2.38 10.59
N ILE A 123 -2.90 2.78 10.65
CA ILE A 123 -3.81 2.46 11.74
C ILE A 123 -4.07 0.95 11.80
N LYS A 124 -4.24 0.30 10.65
CA LYS A 124 -4.45 -1.16 10.57
C LYS A 124 -3.24 -1.94 11.10
N TRP A 125 -2.02 -1.50 10.78
CA TRP A 125 -0.80 -2.22 11.13
C TRP A 125 -0.27 -1.87 12.52
N TYR A 126 -0.27 -0.59 12.88
CA TYR A 126 0.42 -0.06 14.06
C TYR A 126 -0.53 0.53 15.11
N LYS A 127 -1.82 0.70 14.79
CA LYS A 127 -2.87 1.14 15.72
C LYS A 127 -2.46 2.43 16.44
N VAL A 128 -2.35 2.36 17.78
CA VAL A 128 -2.04 3.50 18.65
C VAL A 128 -0.66 4.07 18.38
N ALA A 129 0.33 3.25 18.00
CA ALA A 129 1.68 3.76 17.71
C ALA A 129 1.68 4.76 16.53
N ALA A 130 0.78 4.60 15.56
CA ALA A 130 0.65 5.57 14.47
C ALA A 130 -0.07 6.86 14.88
N LYS A 131 -0.80 6.87 16.01
CA LYS A 131 -1.70 7.96 16.38
C LYS A 131 -0.97 9.28 16.55
N SER A 132 0.08 9.32 17.37
CA SER A 132 0.81 10.56 17.66
C SER A 132 1.42 11.17 16.40
N TYR A 133 2.01 10.33 15.54
CA TYR A 133 2.50 10.75 14.22
C TYR A 133 1.39 11.33 13.33
N MET A 134 0.20 10.70 13.26
CA MET A 134 -0.91 11.20 12.45
C MET A 134 -1.47 12.52 12.96
N LEU A 135 -1.51 12.71 14.29
CA LEU A 135 -1.93 13.97 14.89
C LEU A 135 -0.91 15.08 14.59
N GLU A 136 0.38 14.80 14.67
CA GLU A 136 1.43 15.77 14.31
C GLU A 136 1.44 16.08 12.80
N LEU A 137 1.20 15.07 11.96
CA LEU A 137 1.02 15.28 10.52
C LEU A 137 -0.15 16.24 10.26
N ALA A 138 -1.26 16.08 10.98
CA ALA A 138 -2.40 16.97 10.87
C ALA A 138 -2.06 18.43 11.25
N THR A 139 -1.25 18.65 12.29
CA THR A 139 -0.82 20.00 12.69
C THR A 139 0.14 20.62 11.68
N ARG A 140 1.07 19.85 11.10
CA ARG A 140 1.95 20.32 10.02
C ARG A 140 1.14 20.73 8.78
N LEU A 141 0.14 19.94 8.41
CA LEU A 141 -0.76 20.28 7.30
C LEU A 141 -1.62 21.51 7.61
N GLU A 142 -2.15 21.66 8.83
CA GLU A 142 -2.92 22.86 9.20
C GLU A 142 -2.05 24.12 9.21
N THR A 143 -0.79 24.00 9.63
CA THR A 143 0.17 25.11 9.62
C THR A 143 0.48 25.54 8.19
N SER A 144 0.76 24.58 7.31
CA SER A 144 1.00 24.84 5.88
C SER A 144 -0.24 25.39 5.17
N LEU A 145 -1.44 24.98 5.59
CA LEU A 145 -2.70 25.53 5.10
C LEU A 145 -2.87 27.00 5.47
N GLY A 146 -2.46 27.43 6.68
CA GLY A 146 -2.55 28.83 7.11
C GLY A 146 -3.93 29.46 6.86
N THR A 147 -3.95 30.61 6.19
CA THR A 147 -5.16 31.31 5.69
C THR A 147 -5.38 31.11 4.18
N HIS A 148 -4.74 30.10 3.59
CA HIS A 148 -4.69 29.88 2.17
C HIS A 148 -6.04 29.41 1.59
N ASP A 149 -6.46 30.02 0.47
CA ASP A 149 -7.66 29.58 -0.24
C ASP A 149 -7.34 28.39 -1.17
N VAL A 150 -7.71 27.21 -0.69
CA VAL A 150 -7.51 25.92 -1.36
C VAL A 150 -8.31 25.82 -2.66
N LEU A 151 -9.46 26.46 -2.76
CA LEU A 151 -10.35 26.36 -3.93
C LEU A 151 -9.78 27.11 -5.13
N THR A 152 -9.21 28.29 -4.91
CA THR A 152 -8.70 29.13 -6.00
C THR A 152 -7.27 28.79 -6.41
N CYS A 153 -6.46 28.26 -5.48
CA CYS A 153 -5.06 27.96 -5.73
C CYS A 153 -4.78 26.46 -5.93
N CYS A 154 -5.14 25.61 -4.97
CA CYS A 154 -4.75 24.19 -4.99
C CYS A 154 -5.51 23.38 -6.06
N ALA A 155 -6.76 23.75 -6.37
CA ALA A 155 -7.57 23.05 -7.36
C ALA A 155 -7.03 23.16 -8.80
N ARG A 156 -6.17 24.14 -9.09
CA ARG A 156 -5.57 24.36 -10.42
C ARG A 156 -4.27 23.58 -10.62
N VAL A 157 -3.71 23.00 -9.57
CA VAL A 157 -2.43 22.29 -9.63
C VAL A 157 -2.64 20.93 -10.30
N SER A 158 -1.85 20.66 -11.34
CA SER A 158 -1.82 19.37 -12.03
C SER A 158 -0.59 18.56 -11.62
N ALA A 159 -0.66 17.24 -11.74
CA ALA A 159 0.43 16.32 -11.36
C ALA A 159 1.78 16.65 -12.01
N GLY A 160 1.79 17.22 -13.23
CA GLY A 160 3.00 17.61 -13.95
C GLY A 160 3.68 18.91 -13.48
N THR A 161 3.01 19.74 -12.69
CA THR A 161 3.52 21.06 -12.23
C THR A 161 4.00 21.08 -10.78
N ALA A 162 3.99 19.92 -10.10
CA ALA A 162 4.23 19.80 -8.66
C ALA A 162 5.69 20.05 -8.21
N SER A 163 6.62 20.33 -9.13
CA SER A 163 8.06 20.37 -8.85
C SER A 163 8.66 21.76 -8.65
N SER A 164 8.01 22.85 -9.05
CA SER A 164 8.62 24.19 -8.95
C SER A 164 7.66 25.39 -8.83
N THR A 165 6.37 25.23 -9.14
CA THR A 165 5.36 26.33 -9.09
C THR A 165 4.09 25.97 -8.32
N SER A 166 4.06 24.85 -7.61
CA SER A 166 2.89 24.38 -6.86
C SER A 166 2.73 25.09 -5.52
N CYS A 167 1.48 25.28 -5.09
CA CYS A 167 1.11 25.76 -3.76
C CYS A 167 1.88 25.04 -2.64
N ALA A 168 2.36 25.81 -1.64
CA ALA A 168 3.08 25.31 -0.46
C ALA A 168 2.31 24.19 0.26
N PHE A 169 0.99 24.33 0.40
CA PHE A 169 0.14 23.30 0.99
C PHE A 169 0.17 21.99 0.20
N VAL A 170 0.09 22.05 -1.14
CA VAL A 170 0.16 20.86 -2.00
C VAL A 170 1.56 20.23 -1.94
N GLN A 171 2.62 21.04 -1.82
CA GLN A 171 3.97 20.52 -1.64
C GLN A 171 4.12 19.78 -0.31
N THR A 172 3.65 20.36 0.79
CA THR A 172 3.63 19.68 2.09
C THR A 172 2.83 18.39 2.02
N LEU A 173 1.65 18.39 1.40
CA LEU A 173 0.86 17.17 1.21
C LEU A 173 1.61 16.07 0.45
N VAL A 174 2.31 16.41 -0.63
CA VAL A 174 3.12 15.45 -1.41
C VAL A 174 4.31 14.95 -0.59
N GLN A 175 4.95 15.82 0.18
CA GLN A 175 6.08 15.44 1.05
C GLN A 175 5.63 14.51 2.17
N GLU A 176 4.54 14.82 2.86
CA GLU A 176 3.96 13.98 3.92
C GLU A 176 3.49 12.64 3.37
N GLN A 177 2.87 12.62 2.19
CA GLN A 177 2.47 11.38 1.51
C GLN A 177 3.69 10.50 1.20
N LYS A 178 4.79 11.08 0.71
CA LYS A 178 6.03 10.35 0.46
C LYS A 178 6.70 9.88 1.74
N ALA A 179 6.75 10.72 2.76
CA ALA A 179 7.35 10.40 4.06
C ALA A 179 6.59 9.24 4.72
N LEU A 180 5.26 9.29 4.76
CA LEU A 180 4.43 8.22 5.30
C LEU A 180 4.55 6.93 4.48
N SER A 181 4.56 7.04 3.14
CA SER A 181 4.79 5.87 2.28
C SER A 181 6.15 5.25 2.55
N LYS A 182 7.20 6.05 2.73
CA LYS A 182 8.53 5.57 3.07
C LYS A 182 8.52 4.86 4.43
N ALA A 183 7.95 5.51 5.45
CA ALA A 183 7.82 4.94 6.79
C ALA A 183 7.09 3.59 6.81
N LEU A 184 6.06 3.41 5.98
CA LEU A 184 5.24 2.19 5.96
C LEU A 184 5.85 1.02 5.18
N PHE A 185 6.63 1.29 4.13
CA PHE A 185 7.08 0.26 3.20
C PHE A 185 8.59 0.04 3.19
N GLU A 186 9.38 0.95 3.76
CA GLU A 186 10.81 0.73 3.96
C GLU A 186 11.03 -0.19 5.16
N MET A 187 12.04 -1.06 5.08
CA MET A 187 12.35 -1.97 6.19
C MET A 187 12.73 -1.15 7.43
N PRO A 188 12.05 -1.35 8.57
CA PRO A 188 12.42 -0.71 9.81
C PRO A 188 13.82 -1.14 10.24
N SER A 189 14.63 -0.19 10.70
CA SER A 189 15.95 -0.47 11.26
C SER A 189 15.90 -1.03 12.68
N ASN A 190 14.73 -1.00 13.33
CA ASN A 190 14.52 -1.48 14.69
C ASN A 190 14.00 -2.93 14.72
N GLN A 191 14.32 -3.64 15.80
CA GLN A 191 13.89 -5.04 15.98
C GLN A 191 12.38 -5.20 16.18
N GLY A 192 11.68 -4.11 16.54
CA GLY A 192 10.24 -4.10 16.81
C GLY A 192 9.35 -3.99 15.56
N GLY A 193 9.91 -3.74 14.38
CA GLY A 193 9.14 -3.64 13.13
C GLY A 193 8.19 -2.43 13.03
N VAL A 194 8.21 -1.53 14.02
CA VAL A 194 7.44 -0.28 14.03
C VAL A 194 8.31 0.83 13.43
N PRO A 195 7.81 1.65 12.48
CA PRO A 195 8.57 2.76 11.93
C PRO A 195 9.09 3.69 13.02
N VAL A 196 10.39 4.01 12.98
CA VAL A 196 11.05 4.81 14.03
C VAL A 196 10.36 6.16 14.23
N VAL A 197 9.91 6.79 13.13
CA VAL A 197 9.17 8.05 13.16
C VAL A 197 7.87 8.00 13.97
N PHE A 198 7.26 6.82 14.12
CA PHE A 198 6.05 6.66 14.95
C PHE A 198 6.41 6.61 16.44
N LEU A 199 7.57 6.01 16.77
CA LEU A 199 8.09 5.93 18.13
C LEU A 199 8.62 7.28 18.60
N GLU A 200 9.29 8.04 17.71
CA GLU A 200 9.80 9.37 18.03
C GLU A 200 8.68 10.37 18.34
N CYS A 201 7.54 10.26 17.66
CA CYS A 201 6.38 11.12 17.90
C CYS A 201 5.59 10.78 19.17
N ASP A 202 5.79 9.61 19.78
CA ASP A 202 5.08 9.20 20.98
C ASP A 202 6.01 9.27 22.19
N GLU A 203 5.92 10.35 22.96
CA GLU A 203 6.70 10.56 24.19
C GLU A 203 6.53 9.40 25.19
N ALA A 204 5.40 8.67 25.16
CA ALA A 204 5.17 7.52 26.01
C ALA A 204 5.84 6.22 25.51
N MET A 205 6.28 6.18 24.26
CA MET A 205 7.01 5.05 23.65
C MET A 205 8.49 5.36 23.42
N GLN A 206 8.95 6.57 23.76
CA GLN A 206 10.37 6.88 23.85
C GLN A 206 10.94 6.16 25.07
N PHE A 207 11.52 4.98 24.85
CA PHE A 207 12.27 4.27 25.88
C PHE A 207 13.42 5.17 26.38
N SER A 208 13.34 5.66 27.61
CA SER A 208 14.49 6.24 28.31
C SER A 208 15.18 5.14 29.11
N LEU A 209 16.51 5.08 29.02
CA LEU A 209 17.33 4.15 29.81
C LEU A 209 17.20 4.38 31.32
N ASP A 210 16.71 5.55 31.73
CA ASP A 210 16.48 5.90 33.13
C ASP A 210 15.27 5.16 33.75
N ASP A 211 14.37 4.60 32.94
CA ASP A 211 13.12 3.97 33.39
C ASP A 211 13.21 2.44 33.50
N ASP A 212 14.34 1.83 33.08
CA ASP A 212 14.50 0.36 33.07
C ASP A 212 14.98 -0.22 34.41
N GLY A 213 15.07 0.61 35.47
CA GLY A 213 15.44 0.15 36.82
C GLY A 213 16.83 -0.51 36.91
N PHE A 214 17.64 -0.45 35.86
CA PHE A 214 19.01 -0.93 35.84
C PHE A 214 19.92 0.18 36.38
N GLU A 215 20.15 0.14 37.70
CA GLU A 215 21.32 0.81 38.26
C GLU A 215 22.57 0.17 37.64
N VAL A 216 23.26 0.94 36.79
CA VAL A 216 24.62 0.59 36.36
C VAL A 216 25.51 0.76 37.58
N VAL A 217 25.77 -0.34 38.29
CA VAL A 217 26.78 -0.36 39.34
C VAL A 217 28.14 -0.32 38.65
N ASP A 218 28.78 0.85 38.65
CA ASP A 218 30.18 0.97 38.27
C ASP A 218 31.01 0.09 39.19
N LEU A 219 31.53 -1.03 38.65
CA LEU A 219 32.56 -1.83 39.28
C LEU A 219 33.89 -1.09 39.18
N ALA A 220 34.01 0.02 39.91
CA ALA A 220 35.28 0.63 40.23
C ALA A 220 35.76 0.15 41.60
N ASP A 221 37.01 -0.32 41.61
CA ASP A 221 37.92 -0.52 42.73
C ASP A 221 37.86 -1.85 43.52
N LYS A 222 38.68 -2.80 43.03
CA LYS A 222 39.58 -3.60 43.88
C LYS A 222 41.00 -3.55 43.34
#